data_AF-A0A8T3T1Y3-F1
#
_entry.id   AF-A0A8T3T1Y3-F1
#
_cell.length_a   1.000
_cell.length_b   1.000
_cell.length_c   1.000
_cell.angle_alpha   90.00
_cell.angle_beta   90.00
_cell.angle_gamma   90.00
#
_symmetry.space_group_name_H-M   'P 1'
#
loop_
_entity.id
_entity.type
_entity.pdbx_description
1 polymer ?
#
loop_
_entity_poly.entity_id
_entity_poly.type
_entity_poly.pdbx_seq_one_letter_code
_entity_poly.pdbx_strand_id
1 'polypeptide(L)'
;AILLYDEAHLLADDRGRERFPLSGLLAALGAVQRQRPRVRIVVCGLPTLSLNLKRARTYAERMFRHAVVGNLELDAAEEALAIPLAASGRSFGLSLITEIVEQTAGYPYFLQFFAAFACSRIGLEHIELADYQRVESALLHELDLAFFEDRFEGAPRTEQLVLEAMARDAGPATLRRLRPQLTDVASVDLLIRRLIERGLVYRTGRATYDFALPLFRSFIRRRRQLTRLTKAVRSGGPS
;
A
#
# COMPACT_ATOMS: atom_id res chain seq x y z
N ALA A 1 16.93 -9.50 26.21
CA ALA A 1 16.70 -9.89 24.81
C ALA A 1 15.56 -9.05 24.23
N ILE A 2 15.69 -8.63 22.97
CA ILE A 2 14.61 -8.01 22.20
C ILE A 2 14.24 -8.99 21.09
N LEU A 3 12.98 -9.39 21.02
CA LEU A 3 12.44 -10.22 19.97
C LEU A 3 11.74 -9.31 18.96
N LEU A 4 12.12 -9.43 17.69
CA LEU A 4 11.49 -8.70 16.59
C LEU A 4 10.68 -9.69 15.76
N TYR A 5 9.40 -9.44 15.59
CA TYR A 5 8.52 -10.28 14.79
C TYR A 5 7.83 -9.42 13.73
N ASP A 6 8.26 -9.60 12.49
CA ASP A 6 7.65 -8.92 11.36
C ASP A 6 6.42 -9.68 10.85
N GLU A 7 5.52 -8.96 10.20
CA GLU A 7 4.27 -9.48 9.66
C GLU A 7 3.42 -10.27 10.66
N ALA A 8 3.42 -9.82 11.92
CA ALA A 8 2.61 -10.37 13.00
C ALA A 8 1.11 -10.36 12.70
N HIS A 9 0.67 -9.53 11.73
CA HIS A 9 -0.72 -9.50 11.27
C HIS A 9 -1.17 -10.83 10.65
N LEU A 10 -0.24 -11.66 10.14
CA LEU A 10 -0.49 -13.01 9.64
C LEU A 10 -0.71 -14.03 10.78
N LEU A 11 -0.26 -13.69 11.99
CA LEU A 11 -0.48 -14.50 13.18
C LEU A 11 -1.90 -14.23 13.71
N ALA A 12 -2.85 -15.05 13.30
CA ALA A 12 -4.25 -14.94 13.72
C ALA A 12 -4.77 -16.28 14.27
N ASP A 13 -5.66 -16.20 15.25
CA ASP A 13 -6.36 -17.37 15.75
C ASP A 13 -7.46 -17.82 14.78
N ASP A 14 -7.53 -19.11 14.52
CA ASP A 14 -8.58 -19.76 13.75
C ASP A 14 -9.40 -20.66 14.69
N ARG A 15 -10.51 -20.10 15.18
CA ARG A 15 -11.43 -20.81 16.08
C ARG A 15 -12.10 -22.00 15.40
N GLY A 16 -12.31 -21.96 14.09
CA GLY A 16 -12.97 -23.04 13.36
C GLY A 16 -12.07 -24.27 13.21
N ARG A 17 -10.76 -24.08 13.23
CA ARG A 17 -9.76 -25.15 13.17
C ARG A 17 -9.09 -25.44 14.52
N GLU A 18 -9.59 -24.86 15.61
CA GLU A 18 -9.02 -24.96 16.97
C GLU A 18 -7.52 -24.59 17.04
N ARG A 19 -7.09 -23.60 16.25
CA ARG A 19 -5.70 -23.12 16.23
C ARG A 19 -5.60 -21.73 16.85
N PHE A 20 -4.77 -21.60 17.87
CA PHE A 20 -4.67 -20.37 18.67
C PHE A 20 -3.23 -19.84 18.77
N PRO A 21 -2.50 -19.66 17.64
CA PRO A 21 -1.08 -19.32 17.68
C PRO A 21 -0.82 -17.93 18.29
N LEU A 22 -1.69 -16.94 18.05
CA LEU A 22 -1.53 -15.61 18.63
C LEU A 22 -1.87 -15.63 20.12
N SER A 23 -2.98 -16.26 20.51
CA SER A 23 -3.33 -16.42 21.93
C SER A 23 -2.24 -17.17 22.72
N GLY A 24 -1.66 -18.23 22.14
CA GLY A 24 -0.55 -18.98 22.74
C GLY A 24 0.68 -18.11 22.95
N LEU A 25 1.08 -17.33 21.92
CA LEU A 25 2.18 -16.37 22.03
C LEU A 25 1.93 -15.34 23.15
N LEU A 26 0.73 -14.76 23.21
CA LEU A 26 0.37 -13.79 24.25
C LEU A 26 0.33 -14.40 25.65
N ALA A 27 -0.09 -15.66 25.78
CA ALA A 27 -0.06 -16.38 27.04
C ALA A 27 1.38 -16.60 27.53
N ALA A 28 2.26 -17.05 26.64
CA ALA A 28 3.68 -17.24 26.94
C ALA A 28 4.35 -15.93 27.35
N LEU A 29 4.12 -14.84 26.61
CA LEU A 29 4.64 -13.51 26.95
C LEU A 29 4.17 -13.04 28.33
N GLY A 30 2.87 -13.22 28.63
CA GLY A 30 2.33 -12.86 29.94
C GLY A 30 2.91 -13.71 31.08
N ALA A 31 3.19 -14.99 30.83
CA ALA A 31 3.83 -15.87 31.82
C ALA A 31 5.28 -15.45 32.10
N VAL A 32 6.03 -15.18 31.04
CA VAL A 32 7.42 -14.69 31.09
C VAL A 32 7.47 -13.37 31.85
N GLN A 33 6.61 -12.39 31.55
CA GLN A 33 6.60 -11.08 32.22
C GLN A 33 6.43 -11.17 33.76
N ARG A 34 5.71 -12.17 34.28
CA ARG A 34 5.54 -12.35 35.73
C ARG A 34 6.85 -12.66 36.46
N GLN A 35 7.80 -13.30 35.76
CA GLN A 35 9.12 -13.60 36.31
C GLN A 35 10.09 -12.40 36.24
N ARG A 36 9.60 -11.22 35.79
CA ARG A 36 10.38 -9.99 35.51
C ARG A 36 11.67 -10.19 34.69
N PRO A 37 11.69 -11.03 33.65
CA PRO A 37 12.87 -11.18 32.81
C PRO A 37 13.04 -9.93 31.93
N ARG A 38 14.29 -9.64 31.55
CA ARG A 38 14.62 -8.53 30.65
C ARG A 38 14.32 -8.89 29.18
N VAL A 39 13.09 -9.31 28.89
CA VAL A 39 12.62 -9.67 27.54
C VAL A 39 11.61 -8.62 27.06
N ARG A 40 11.83 -8.09 25.86
CA ARG A 40 10.89 -7.22 25.14
C ARG A 40 10.56 -7.85 23.81
N ILE A 41 9.36 -7.62 23.31
CA ILE A 41 8.95 -8.00 21.96
C ILE A 41 8.48 -6.75 21.22
N VAL A 42 8.87 -6.65 19.95
CA VAL A 42 8.35 -5.68 18.99
C VAL A 42 7.69 -6.48 17.88
N VAL A 43 6.44 -6.13 17.58
CA VAL A 43 5.66 -6.75 16.51
C VAL A 43 5.26 -5.67 15.51
N CYS A 44 5.36 -5.96 14.22
CA CYS A 44 4.90 -5.09 13.15
C CYS A 44 4.01 -5.85 12.15
N GLY A 45 3.23 -5.11 11.38
CA GLY A 45 2.29 -5.65 10.40
C GLY A 45 1.16 -4.68 10.09
N LEU A 46 0.28 -5.08 9.17
CA LEU A 46 -0.86 -4.29 8.73
C LEU A 46 -1.83 -3.94 9.88
N PRO A 47 -2.69 -2.90 9.72
CA PRO A 47 -3.63 -2.46 10.75
C PRO A 47 -4.53 -3.56 11.35
N THR A 48 -4.74 -4.64 10.61
CA THR A 48 -5.45 -5.86 11.07
C THR A 48 -4.82 -6.51 12.30
N LEU A 49 -3.51 -6.33 12.52
CA LEU A 49 -2.80 -6.82 13.71
C LEU A 49 -3.46 -6.35 15.01
N SER A 50 -3.84 -5.07 15.11
CA SER A 50 -4.49 -4.53 16.30
C SER A 50 -5.83 -5.22 16.59
N LEU A 51 -6.56 -5.61 15.54
CA LEU A 51 -7.81 -6.36 15.68
C LEU A 51 -7.55 -7.81 16.09
N ASN A 52 -6.54 -8.46 15.51
CA ASN A 52 -6.16 -9.82 15.84
C ASN A 52 -5.73 -9.93 17.31
N LEU A 53 -4.93 -8.98 17.81
CA LEU A 53 -4.52 -8.89 19.22
C LEU A 53 -5.74 -8.83 20.16
N LYS A 54 -6.69 -7.93 19.89
CA LYS A 54 -7.93 -7.80 20.69
C LYS A 54 -8.80 -9.05 20.66
N ARG A 55 -8.87 -9.75 19.51
CA ARG A 55 -9.64 -10.99 19.36
C ARG A 55 -9.01 -12.17 20.09
N ALA A 56 -7.68 -12.23 20.12
CA ALA A 56 -6.92 -13.26 20.81
C ALA A 56 -7.04 -13.09 22.33
N ARG A 57 -6.95 -11.86 22.85
CA ARG A 57 -7.08 -11.60 24.29
C ARG A 57 -7.67 -10.23 24.56
N THR A 58 -8.72 -10.19 25.39
CA THR A 58 -9.50 -8.98 25.72
C THR A 58 -8.67 -7.83 26.32
N TYR A 59 -7.48 -8.10 26.87
CA TYR A 59 -6.58 -7.11 27.46
C TYR A 59 -5.24 -6.98 26.70
N ALA A 60 -5.15 -7.50 25.47
CA ALA A 60 -3.92 -7.46 24.69
C ALA A 60 -3.44 -6.02 24.45
N GLU A 61 -4.34 -5.04 24.36
CA GLU A 61 -3.99 -3.64 24.20
C GLU A 61 -3.16 -3.07 25.37
N ARG A 62 -3.24 -3.68 26.56
CA ARG A 62 -2.44 -3.29 27.73
C ARG A 62 -1.05 -3.93 27.73
N MET A 63 -0.82 -4.95 26.89
CA MET A 63 0.46 -5.65 26.78
C MET A 63 1.45 -4.94 25.85
N PHE A 64 0.97 -4.06 24.97
CA PHE A 64 1.77 -3.41 23.93
C PHE A 64 1.67 -1.89 24.00
N ARG A 65 2.75 -1.21 23.58
CA ARG A 65 2.69 0.18 23.17
C ARG A 65 2.47 0.21 21.66
N HIS A 66 1.45 0.92 21.22
CA HIS A 66 1.14 1.04 19.81
C HIS A 66 1.88 2.24 19.22
N ALA A 67 2.59 2.01 18.13
CA ALA A 67 3.15 3.05 17.27
C ALA A 67 2.59 2.82 15.86
N VAL A 68 2.08 3.88 15.24
CA VAL A 68 1.62 3.85 13.85
C VAL A 68 2.75 4.43 13.01
N VAL A 69 3.23 3.66 12.04
CA VAL A 69 4.19 4.12 11.04
C VAL A 69 3.41 4.42 9.77
N GLY A 70 3.30 5.71 9.44
CA GLY A 70 2.64 6.19 8.22
C GLY A 70 3.64 6.44 7.10
N ASN A 71 3.17 7.10 6.05
CA ASN A 71 4.04 7.69 5.04
C ASN A 71 4.87 8.82 5.68
N LEU A 72 5.96 9.20 5.01
CA LEU A 72 6.77 10.32 5.44
C LEU A 72 5.98 11.62 5.24
N GLU A 73 6.04 12.48 6.26
CA GLU A 73 5.63 13.87 6.12
C GLU A 73 6.62 14.61 5.21
N LEU A 74 6.25 15.81 4.75
CA LEU A 74 7.00 16.54 3.73
C LEU A 74 8.48 16.71 4.09
N ASP A 75 8.79 17.13 5.31
CA ASP A 75 10.17 17.33 5.79
C ASP A 75 11.01 16.05 5.72
N ALA A 76 10.49 14.94 6.23
CA ALA A 76 11.18 13.65 6.21
C ALA A 76 11.26 13.06 4.80
N ALA A 77 10.27 13.35 3.94
CA ALA A 77 10.26 12.92 2.54
C ALA A 77 11.30 13.69 1.70
N GLU A 78 11.48 14.99 1.97
CA GLU A 78 12.55 15.81 1.39
C GLU A 78 13.92 15.28 1.79
N GLU A 79 14.14 14.99 3.08
CA GLU A 79 15.39 14.39 3.56
C GLU A 79 15.67 13.01 2.94
N ALA A 80 14.63 12.18 2.80
CA ALA A 80 14.72 10.86 2.19
C ALA A 80 15.19 10.90 0.72
N LEU A 81 14.98 12.04 0.03
CA LEU A 81 15.50 12.30 -1.31
C LEU A 81 16.88 12.98 -1.27
N ALA A 82 17.03 14.04 -0.47
CA ALA A 82 18.21 14.89 -0.47
C ALA A 82 19.47 14.16 0.02
N ILE A 83 19.37 13.33 1.06
CA ILE A 83 20.53 12.65 1.66
C ILE A 83 21.18 11.67 0.67
N PRO A 84 20.44 10.74 0.01
CA PRO A 84 21.02 9.87 -1.00
C PRO A 84 21.55 10.63 -2.22
N LEU A 85 20.84 11.68 -2.66
CA LEU A 85 21.26 12.49 -3.81
C LEU A 85 22.62 13.16 -3.56
N ALA A 86 22.78 13.80 -2.40
CA ALA A 86 24.03 14.44 -2.00
C ALA A 86 25.21 13.45 -1.99
N ALA A 87 25.00 12.23 -1.47
CA ALA A 87 26.01 11.18 -1.48
C ALA A 87 26.41 10.71 -2.90
N SER A 88 25.53 10.90 -3.89
CA SER A 88 25.76 10.55 -5.29
C SER A 88 26.35 11.68 -6.15
N GLY A 89 26.58 12.86 -5.57
CA GLY A 89 27.01 14.06 -6.30
C GLY A 89 25.91 14.64 -7.20
N ARG A 90 24.64 14.30 -6.93
CA ARG A 90 23.48 14.79 -7.69
C ARG A 90 22.55 15.60 -6.79
N SER A 91 21.69 16.41 -7.41
CA SER A 91 20.69 17.21 -6.71
C SER A 91 19.46 17.40 -7.55
N PHE A 92 18.31 17.55 -6.90
CA PHE A 92 17.05 17.90 -7.56
C PHE A 92 16.68 19.35 -7.24
N GLY A 93 16.08 20.04 -8.20
CA GLY A 93 15.42 21.32 -7.95
C GLY A 93 14.28 21.16 -6.94
N LEU A 94 14.01 22.20 -6.15
CA LEU A 94 13.00 22.15 -5.08
C LEU A 94 11.61 21.76 -5.62
N SER A 95 11.22 22.32 -6.78
CA SER A 95 9.95 21.98 -7.42
C SER A 95 9.84 20.51 -7.82
N LEU A 96 10.96 19.87 -8.20
CA LEU A 96 10.97 18.44 -8.50
C LEU A 96 10.81 17.60 -7.22
N ILE A 97 11.48 17.99 -6.14
CA ILE A 97 11.32 17.32 -4.84
C ILE A 97 9.85 17.38 -4.40
N THR A 98 9.24 18.57 -4.41
CA THR A 98 7.83 18.75 -4.06
C THR A 98 6.92 17.89 -4.94
N GLU A 99 7.12 17.89 -6.26
CA GLU A 99 6.34 17.06 -7.20
C GLU A 99 6.42 15.57 -6.84
N ILE A 100 7.63 15.05 -6.61
CA ILE A 100 7.83 13.63 -6.25
C ILE A 100 7.14 13.31 -4.92
N VAL A 101 7.25 14.17 -3.90
CA VAL A 101 6.60 13.94 -2.60
C VAL A 101 5.08 13.93 -2.74
N GLU A 102 4.51 14.87 -3.49
CA GLU A 102 3.06 14.95 -3.74
C GLU A 102 2.55 13.71 -4.50
N GLN A 103 3.21 13.32 -5.58
CA GLN A 103 2.80 12.15 -6.37
C GLN A 103 2.86 10.85 -5.57
N THR A 104 3.89 10.69 -4.75
CA THR A 104 4.12 9.48 -3.97
C THR A 104 3.39 9.49 -2.63
N ALA A 105 2.79 10.63 -2.25
CA ALA A 105 2.21 10.89 -0.94
C ALA A 105 3.18 10.54 0.21
N GLY A 106 4.48 10.78 0.01
CA GLY A 106 5.54 10.46 0.99
C GLY A 106 5.81 8.97 1.20
N TYR A 107 5.32 8.08 0.33
CA TYR A 107 5.55 6.64 0.47
C TYR A 107 7.04 6.30 0.22
N PRO A 108 7.80 5.81 1.23
CA PRO A 108 9.27 5.72 1.17
C PRO A 108 9.81 5.00 -0.06
N TYR A 109 9.21 3.85 -0.40
CA TYR A 109 9.66 3.07 -1.55
C TYR A 109 9.42 3.81 -2.87
N PHE A 110 8.33 4.56 -3.01
CA PHE A 110 8.08 5.32 -4.25
C PHE A 110 8.98 6.54 -4.36
N LEU A 111 9.26 7.25 -3.26
CA LEU A 111 10.26 8.33 -3.26
C LEU A 111 11.60 7.83 -3.83
N GLN A 112 12.08 6.70 -3.30
CA GLN A 112 13.32 6.07 -3.74
C GLN A 112 13.25 5.60 -5.19
N PHE A 113 12.15 4.95 -5.59
CA PHE A 113 11.95 4.48 -6.96
C PHE A 113 11.99 5.64 -7.95
N PHE A 114 11.27 6.73 -7.66
CA PHE A 114 11.19 7.89 -8.53
C PHE A 114 12.56 8.56 -8.69
N ALA A 115 13.26 8.78 -7.57
CA ALA A 115 14.58 9.39 -7.58
C ALA A 115 15.62 8.52 -8.32
N ALA A 116 15.63 7.22 -8.05
CA ALA A 116 16.53 6.28 -8.70
C ALA A 116 16.26 6.21 -10.20
N PHE A 117 14.98 6.15 -10.60
CA PHE A 117 14.60 6.13 -12.01
C PHE A 117 15.05 7.41 -12.72
N ALA A 118 14.76 8.58 -12.15
CA ALA A 118 15.18 9.87 -12.71
C ALA A 118 16.71 9.92 -12.87
N CYS A 119 17.48 9.55 -11.84
CA CYS A 119 18.94 9.52 -11.91
C CYS A 119 19.48 8.53 -12.95
N SER A 120 18.81 7.40 -13.15
CA SER A 120 19.22 6.39 -14.16
C SER A 120 18.97 6.83 -15.60
N ARG A 121 17.98 7.72 -15.82
CA ARG A 121 17.57 8.17 -17.16
C ARG A 121 18.10 9.53 -17.54
N ILE A 122 18.41 10.37 -16.57
CA ILE A 122 18.84 11.75 -16.78
C ILE A 122 20.31 11.85 -16.37
N GLY A 123 21.17 12.22 -17.32
CA GLY A 123 22.62 12.32 -17.14
C GLY A 123 23.12 13.65 -16.56
N LEU A 124 22.24 14.43 -15.92
CA LEU A 124 22.58 15.73 -15.34
C LEU A 124 22.93 15.59 -13.86
N GLU A 125 23.85 16.43 -13.38
CA GLU A 125 24.20 16.54 -11.95
C GLU A 125 23.08 17.25 -11.17
N HIS A 126 22.47 18.27 -11.76
CA HIS A 126 21.29 18.95 -11.24
C HIS A 126 20.09 18.65 -12.14
N ILE A 127 19.04 18.05 -11.57
CA ILE A 127 17.83 17.65 -12.29
C ILE A 127 16.68 18.56 -11.89
N GLU A 128 16.10 19.24 -12.87
CA GLU A 128 14.96 20.12 -12.69
C GLU A 128 13.64 19.42 -13.02
N LEU A 129 12.52 20.01 -12.61
CA LEU A 129 11.18 19.46 -12.88
C LEU A 129 10.94 19.20 -14.38
N ALA A 130 11.41 20.10 -15.24
CA ALA A 130 11.29 19.96 -16.70
C ALA A 130 12.09 18.78 -17.27
N ASP A 131 13.17 18.36 -16.60
CA ASP A 131 13.94 17.17 -16.98
C ASP A 131 13.17 15.90 -16.60
N TYR A 132 12.61 15.88 -15.39
CA TYR A 132 11.80 14.79 -14.88
C TYR A 132 10.52 14.55 -15.69
N GLN A 133 9.80 15.62 -16.08
CA GLN A 133 8.56 15.53 -16.86
C GLN A 133 8.77 14.80 -18.21
N ARG A 134 9.98 14.83 -18.76
CA ARG A 134 10.32 14.10 -20.00
C ARG A 134 10.40 12.60 -19.81
N VAL A 135 10.66 12.11 -18.59
CA VAL A 135 10.80 10.69 -18.27
C VAL A 135 9.67 10.15 -17.40
N GLU A 136 8.80 11.01 -16.88
CA GLU A 136 7.71 10.65 -15.97
C GLU A 136 6.79 9.55 -16.52
N SER A 137 6.39 9.63 -17.80
CA SER A 137 5.53 8.59 -18.38
C SER A 137 6.19 7.22 -18.39
N ALA A 138 7.50 7.16 -18.68
CA ALA A 138 8.27 5.91 -18.64
C ALA A 138 8.48 5.42 -17.21
N LEU A 139 8.69 6.34 -16.26
CA LEU A 139 8.79 6.04 -14.83
C LEU A 139 7.50 5.39 -14.32
N LEU A 140 6.35 6.00 -14.60
CA LEU A 140 5.05 5.47 -14.17
C LEU A 140 4.77 4.11 -14.81
N HIS A 141 5.16 3.90 -16.08
CA HIS A 141 5.04 2.61 -16.72
C HIS A 141 5.92 1.53 -16.05
N GLU A 142 7.17 1.87 -15.72
CA GLU A 142 8.07 0.96 -15.01
C GLU A 142 7.53 0.62 -13.62
N LEU A 143 7.02 1.62 -12.89
CA LEU A 143 6.37 1.41 -11.59
C LEU A 143 5.13 0.52 -11.71
N ASP A 144 4.32 0.73 -12.75
CA ASP A 144 3.13 -0.06 -13.02
C ASP A 144 3.51 -1.55 -13.16
N LEU A 145 4.55 -1.86 -13.95
CA LEU A 145 5.04 -3.23 -14.14
C LEU A 145 5.72 -3.80 -12.90
N ALA A 146 6.61 -3.04 -12.27
CA ALA A 146 7.45 -3.53 -11.17
C ALA A 146 6.68 -3.67 -9.85
N PHE A 147 5.55 -2.97 -9.68
CA PHE A 147 4.87 -2.89 -8.39
C PHE A 147 3.36 -3.15 -8.44
N PHE A 148 2.64 -2.65 -9.44
CA PHE A 148 1.17 -2.68 -9.41
C PHE A 148 0.54 -3.84 -10.18
N GLU A 149 1.11 -4.23 -11.31
CA GLU A 149 0.55 -5.21 -12.23
C GLU A 149 0.29 -6.56 -11.54
N ASP A 150 1.32 -7.14 -10.91
CA ASP A 150 1.20 -8.43 -10.22
C ASP A 150 0.20 -8.40 -9.06
N ARG A 151 0.09 -7.27 -8.36
CA ARG A 151 -0.86 -7.08 -7.25
C ARG A 151 -2.30 -7.06 -7.77
N PHE A 152 -2.52 -6.43 -8.91
CA PHE A 152 -3.84 -6.38 -9.55
C PHE A 152 -4.21 -7.71 -10.20
N GLU A 153 -3.31 -8.30 -10.97
CA GLU A 153 -3.53 -9.59 -11.64
C GLU A 153 -3.64 -10.75 -10.65
N GLY A 154 -2.94 -10.68 -9.52
CA GLY A 154 -3.08 -11.65 -8.44
C GLY A 154 -4.45 -11.65 -7.75
N ALA A 155 -5.28 -10.61 -7.95
CA ALA A 155 -6.65 -10.56 -7.44
C ALA A 155 -7.64 -11.27 -8.39
N PRO A 156 -8.58 -12.09 -7.90
CA PRO A 156 -9.64 -12.68 -8.71
C PRO A 156 -10.41 -11.64 -9.51
N ARG A 157 -10.96 -12.02 -10.67
CA ARG A 157 -11.67 -11.09 -11.56
C ARG A 157 -12.77 -10.29 -10.87
N THR A 158 -13.51 -10.91 -9.94
CA THR A 158 -14.55 -10.23 -9.15
C THR A 158 -13.99 -9.17 -8.21
N GLU A 159 -12.82 -9.39 -7.63
CA GLU A 159 -12.10 -8.41 -6.81
C GLU A 159 -11.52 -7.29 -7.68
N GLN A 160 -10.96 -7.62 -8.86
CA GLN A 160 -10.52 -6.63 -9.84
C GLN A 160 -11.65 -5.69 -10.26
N LEU A 161 -12.88 -6.21 -10.48
CA LEU A 161 -14.05 -5.37 -10.78
C LEU A 161 -14.35 -4.36 -9.67
N VAL A 162 -14.18 -4.75 -8.40
CA VAL A 162 -14.32 -3.84 -7.26
C VAL A 162 -13.23 -2.76 -7.29
N LEU A 163 -11.97 -3.13 -7.52
CA LEU A 163 -10.86 -2.18 -7.66
C LEU A 163 -11.09 -1.21 -8.82
N GLU A 164 -11.51 -1.71 -9.98
CA GLU A 164 -11.86 -0.90 -11.15
C GLU A 164 -13.02 0.06 -10.88
N ALA A 165 -14.05 -0.37 -10.13
CA ALA A 165 -15.17 0.49 -9.75
C ALA A 165 -14.74 1.56 -8.74
N MET A 166 -13.95 1.20 -7.73
CA MET A 166 -13.37 2.14 -6.78
C MET A 166 -12.55 3.21 -7.50
N ALA A 167 -11.77 2.83 -8.52
CA ALA A 167 -10.89 3.73 -9.26
C ALA A 167 -11.61 4.75 -10.16
N ARG A 168 -12.93 4.63 -10.38
CA ARG A 168 -13.67 5.58 -11.25
C ARG A 168 -13.72 6.98 -10.66
N ASP A 169 -14.00 7.08 -9.37
CA ASP A 169 -14.12 8.37 -8.68
C ASP A 169 -12.79 8.78 -8.05
N ALA A 170 -12.67 10.06 -7.67
CA ALA A 170 -11.58 10.53 -6.83
C ALA A 170 -11.86 10.23 -5.34
N GLY A 171 -10.82 9.89 -4.60
CA GLY A 171 -10.90 9.68 -3.14
C GLY A 171 -11.65 8.41 -2.71
N PRO A 172 -12.00 8.33 -1.41
CA PRO A 172 -12.58 7.12 -0.82
C PRO A 172 -13.93 6.72 -1.42
N ALA A 173 -14.10 5.43 -1.67
CA ALA A 173 -15.33 4.83 -2.17
C ALA A 173 -16.23 4.36 -1.01
N THR A 174 -17.54 4.59 -1.12
CA THR A 174 -18.52 4.06 -0.16
C THR A 174 -19.19 2.82 -0.70
N LEU A 175 -19.51 1.86 0.18
CA LEU A 175 -20.24 0.64 -0.22
C LEU A 175 -21.56 0.96 -0.94
N ARG A 176 -22.25 2.02 -0.50
CA ARG A 176 -23.47 2.53 -1.12
C ARG A 176 -23.26 2.96 -2.57
N ARG A 177 -22.11 3.57 -2.90
CA ARG A 177 -21.77 3.96 -4.27
C ARG A 177 -21.26 2.81 -5.12
N LEU A 178 -20.62 1.81 -4.52
CA LEU A 178 -20.08 0.65 -5.25
C LEU A 178 -21.16 -0.34 -5.69
N ARG A 179 -22.17 -0.61 -4.83
CA ARG A 179 -23.21 -1.61 -5.12
C ARG A 179 -23.95 -1.40 -6.46
N PRO A 180 -24.43 -0.18 -6.80
CA PRO A 180 -25.10 0.05 -8.09
C PRO A 180 -24.18 -0.11 -9.31
N GLN A 181 -22.86 -0.02 -9.14
CA GLN A 181 -21.88 -0.16 -10.22
C GLN A 181 -21.48 -1.61 -10.50
N LEU A 182 -21.89 -2.53 -9.62
CA LEU A 182 -21.44 -3.91 -9.54
C LEU A 182 -22.65 -4.83 -9.33
N THR A 183 -23.73 -4.61 -10.08
CA THR A 183 -25.00 -5.33 -9.93
C THR A 183 -24.86 -6.84 -10.09
N ASP A 184 -23.94 -7.28 -10.96
CA ASP A 184 -23.70 -8.70 -11.24
C ASP A 184 -22.69 -9.33 -10.27
N VAL A 185 -22.16 -8.56 -9.32
CA VAL A 185 -21.17 -9.02 -8.36
C VAL A 185 -21.85 -9.29 -7.02
N ALA A 186 -22.02 -10.57 -6.70
CA ALA A 186 -22.52 -10.97 -5.40
C ALA A 186 -21.53 -10.58 -4.27
N SER A 187 -22.07 -10.19 -3.12
CA SER A 187 -21.31 -9.99 -1.87
C SER A 187 -20.11 -9.03 -1.98
N VAL A 188 -20.34 -7.81 -2.51
CA VAL A 188 -19.31 -6.75 -2.60
C VAL A 188 -18.59 -6.51 -1.26
N ASP A 189 -19.29 -6.60 -0.13
CA ASP A 189 -18.70 -6.48 1.20
C ASP A 189 -17.69 -7.58 1.54
N LEU A 190 -17.93 -8.82 1.10
CA LEU A 190 -16.97 -9.93 1.25
C LEU A 190 -15.73 -9.69 0.38
N LEU A 191 -15.91 -9.24 -0.86
CA LEU A 191 -14.79 -8.95 -1.76
C LEU A 191 -13.92 -7.80 -1.22
N ILE A 192 -14.52 -6.75 -0.65
CA ILE A 192 -13.77 -5.69 0.01
C ILE A 192 -12.98 -6.22 1.21
N ARG A 193 -13.54 -7.13 2.01
CA ARG A 193 -12.79 -7.77 3.12
C ARG A 193 -11.57 -8.53 2.61
N ARG A 194 -11.71 -9.30 1.54
CA ARG A 194 -10.58 -10.01 0.90
C ARG A 194 -9.53 -9.05 0.35
N LEU A 195 -9.95 -7.94 -0.26
CA LEU A 195 -9.04 -6.89 -0.71
C LEU A 195 -8.30 -6.18 0.46
N ILE A 196 -8.95 -6.08 1.62
CA ILE A 196 -8.31 -5.59 2.86
C ILE A 196 -7.28 -6.61 3.37
N GLU A 197 -7.63 -7.89 3.38
CA GLU A 197 -6.71 -8.97 3.77
C GLU A 197 -5.49 -9.04 2.84
N ARG A 198 -5.66 -8.73 1.56
CA ARG A 198 -4.58 -8.60 0.56
C ARG A 198 -3.78 -7.31 0.67
N GLY A 199 -4.18 -6.38 1.54
CA GLY A 199 -3.52 -5.08 1.69
C GLY A 199 -3.65 -4.15 0.48
N LEU A 200 -4.64 -4.35 -0.39
CA LEU A 200 -4.88 -3.48 -1.56
C LEU A 200 -5.84 -2.33 -1.23
N VAL A 201 -6.72 -2.55 -0.26
CA VAL A 201 -7.75 -1.60 0.19
C VAL A 201 -7.68 -1.51 1.71
N TYR A 202 -8.02 -0.35 2.26
CA TYR A 202 -8.23 -0.19 3.69
C TYR A 202 -9.52 0.58 3.96
N ARG A 203 -9.96 0.53 5.22
CA ARG A 203 -11.19 1.19 5.66
C ARG A 203 -10.85 2.56 6.24
N THR A 204 -11.37 3.63 5.63
CA THR A 204 -11.21 5.02 6.10
C THR A 204 -12.35 5.46 7.03
N GLY A 205 -13.50 4.79 6.98
CA GLY A 205 -14.67 5.17 7.76
C GLY A 205 -15.77 4.10 7.77
N ARG A 206 -16.99 4.47 8.20
CA ARG A 206 -18.12 3.53 8.20
C ARG A 206 -18.53 3.18 6.78
N ALA A 207 -18.25 1.94 6.36
CA ALA A 207 -18.51 1.45 5.00
C ALA A 207 -17.86 2.32 3.90
N THR A 208 -16.73 2.93 4.22
CA THR A 208 -15.93 3.77 3.33
C THR A 208 -14.52 3.21 3.26
N TYR A 209 -13.98 3.13 2.06
CA TYR A 209 -12.74 2.42 1.75
C TYR A 209 -11.90 3.20 0.76
N ASP A 210 -10.58 3.08 0.85
CA ASP A 210 -9.66 3.66 -0.13
C ASP A 210 -8.51 2.68 -0.42
N PHE A 211 -7.72 2.96 -1.45
CA PHE A 211 -6.56 2.13 -1.79
C PHE A 211 -5.46 2.29 -0.74
N ALA A 212 -4.89 1.17 -0.31
CA ALA A 212 -3.82 1.17 0.70
C ALA A 212 -2.48 1.68 0.15
N LEU A 213 -2.35 1.75 -1.17
CA LEU A 213 -1.13 2.15 -1.86
C LEU A 213 -1.39 3.45 -2.65
N PRO A 214 -0.50 4.46 -2.52
CA PRO A 214 -0.55 5.62 -3.41
C PRO A 214 -0.40 5.20 -4.87
N LEU A 215 -0.83 6.06 -5.80
CA LEU A 215 -0.77 5.84 -7.25
C LEU A 215 -1.53 4.62 -7.79
N PHE A 216 -1.98 3.67 -6.97
CA PHE A 216 -2.66 2.45 -7.43
C PHE A 216 -3.98 2.76 -8.14
N ARG A 217 -4.71 3.78 -7.67
CA ARG A 217 -5.88 4.33 -8.37
C ARG A 217 -5.54 4.81 -9.78
N SER A 218 -4.45 5.56 -9.90
CA SER A 218 -3.99 6.14 -11.17
C SER A 218 -3.50 5.05 -12.11
N PHE A 219 -2.79 4.04 -11.60
CA PHE A 219 -2.44 2.82 -12.33
C PHE A 219 -3.68 2.13 -12.91
N ILE A 220 -4.71 1.85 -12.09
CA ILE A 220 -5.93 1.17 -12.57
C ILE A 220 -6.59 1.98 -13.70
N ARG A 221 -6.61 3.32 -13.59
CA ARG A 221 -7.13 4.20 -14.64
C ARG A 221 -6.31 4.11 -15.93
N ARG A 222 -4.98 4.21 -15.85
CA ARG A 222 -4.06 4.06 -16.99
C ARG A 222 -4.22 2.71 -17.68
N ARG A 223 -4.23 1.63 -16.90
CA ARG A 223 -4.44 0.26 -17.39
C ARG A 223 -5.73 0.13 -18.21
N ARG A 224 -6.85 0.64 -17.68
CA ARG A 224 -8.14 0.60 -18.41
C ARG A 224 -8.12 1.39 -19.71
N GLN A 225 -7.42 2.52 -19.74
CA GLN A 225 -7.28 3.32 -20.96
C GLN A 225 -6.50 2.55 -22.04
N LEU A 226 -5.38 1.92 -21.67
CA LEU A 226 -4.60 1.06 -22.57
C LEU A 226 -5.43 -0.10 -23.11
N THR A 227 -6.13 -0.84 -22.25
CA THR A 227 -7.00 -1.96 -22.68
C THR A 227 -8.09 -1.51 -23.65
N ARG A 228 -8.68 -0.32 -23.45
CA ARG A 228 -9.70 0.24 -24.36
C ARG A 228 -9.10 0.59 -25.72
N LEU A 229 -7.93 1.22 -25.75
CA LEU A 229 -7.23 1.56 -26.99
C LEU A 229 -6.88 0.31 -27.79
N THR A 230 -6.34 -0.73 -27.14
CA THR A 230 -6.04 -2.00 -27.83
C THR A 230 -7.28 -2.67 -28.41
N LYS A 231 -8.42 -2.62 -27.71
CA LYS A 231 -9.69 -3.15 -28.22
C LYS A 231 -10.21 -2.37 -29.43
N ALA A 232 -10.17 -1.03 -29.36
CA ALA A 232 -10.61 -0.17 -30.45
C ALA A 232 -9.80 -0.40 -31.74
N VAL A 233 -8.47 -0.55 -31.62
CA VAL A 233 -7.58 -0.89 -32.75
C VAL A 233 -7.92 -2.25 -33.34
N ARG A 234 -8.22 -3.26 -32.51
CA ARG A 234 -8.61 -4.60 -32.98
C ARG A 234 -9.98 -4.64 -33.65
N SER A 235 -10.92 -3.78 -33.25
CA SER A 235 -12.26 -3.68 -33.84
C SER A 235 -12.34 -2.80 -35.10
N GLY A 236 -11.27 -2.07 -35.44
CA GLY A 236 -11.21 -1.14 -36.58
C GLY A 236 -10.30 -1.56 -37.73
N GLY A 237 -10.00 -2.85 -37.88
CA GLY A 237 -9.23 -3.37 -39.03
C GLY A 237 -10.01 -3.25 -40.35
N PRO A 238 -9.35 -3.01 -41.50
CA PRO A 238 -9.99 -2.53 -42.72
C PRO A 238 -10.96 -3.57 -43.30
N SER A 239 -12.16 -3.09 -43.62
CA SER A 239 -13.11 -3.76 -44.53
C SER A 239 -12.73 -3.52 -45.98
#